data_AF-A0A955G6R6-F1
#
_entry.id   AF-A0A955G6R6-F1
#
_cell.length_a   1.000
_cell.length_b   1.000
_cell.length_c   1.000
_cell.angle_alpha   90.00
_cell.angle_beta   90.00
_cell.angle_gamma   90.00
#
_symmetry.space_group_name_H-M   'P 1'
#
loop_
_entity.id
_entity.type
_entity.pdbx_description
1 polymer ?
#
loop_
_entity_poly.entity_id
_entity_poly.type
_entity_poly.pdbx_seq_one_letter_code
_entity_poly.pdbx_strand_id
1 'polypeptide(L)'
;MLALIGGLAVAFKVWGDVGLVSGTWKREIVLHKFTWIIFSLTAWVFLRSQLDLGMSWGKLFFIWIFVVNLVLLALSYTRGRGTGGADGWERAALLVALISLGLLFTSLSPLWALLCTVTADILGAVMSVVKTWHDPTTEIPQPWMRGAIGSFFSLIAVGSLNFELMIGPAYFLLFDGLMWWLAARKPRPSSLMPVPTES
;
A
#
# COMPACT_ATOMS: atom_id res chain seq x y z
N MET A 1 21.29 -5.74 17.27
CA MET A 1 19.99 -6.46 17.21
C MET A 1 18.99 -5.74 16.32
N LEU A 2 18.55 -4.51 16.62
CA LEU A 2 17.56 -3.78 15.80
C LEU A 2 17.96 -3.60 14.33
N ALA A 3 19.25 -3.38 14.03
CA ALA A 3 19.73 -3.30 12.66
C ALA A 3 19.51 -4.60 11.85
N LEU A 4 19.70 -5.76 12.48
CA LEU A 4 19.44 -7.06 11.85
C LEU A 4 17.94 -7.24 11.57
N ILE A 5 17.10 -6.87 12.53
CA ILE A 5 15.63 -6.93 12.39
C ILE A 5 15.15 -5.97 11.28
N GLY A 6 15.71 -4.76 11.22
CA GLY A 6 15.45 -3.82 10.13
C GLY A 6 15.90 -4.35 8.76
N GLY A 7 17.05 -5.05 8.71
CA GLY A 7 17.50 -5.74 7.50
C GLY A 7 16.53 -6.84 7.04
N LEU A 8 16.01 -7.65 7.96
CA LEU A 8 14.99 -8.65 7.67
C LEU A 8 13.70 -8.00 7.15
N ALA A 9 13.27 -6.90 7.75
CA ALA A 9 12.11 -6.15 7.31
C ALA A 9 12.22 -5.74 5.84
N VAL A 10 13.36 -5.16 5.44
CA VAL A 10 13.64 -4.77 4.05
C VAL A 10 13.68 -6.00 3.14
N ALA A 11 14.36 -7.07 3.53
CA ALA A 11 14.50 -8.27 2.71
C ALA A 11 13.14 -8.92 2.38
N PHE A 12 12.27 -9.06 3.38
CA PHE A 12 10.92 -9.61 3.18
C PHE A 12 10.06 -8.68 2.34
N LYS A 13 10.14 -7.36 2.55
CA LYS A 13 9.39 -6.38 1.77
C LYS A 13 9.81 -6.41 0.29
N VAL A 14 11.11 -6.38 0.01
CA VAL A 14 11.66 -6.52 -1.35
C VAL A 14 11.19 -7.82 -2.00
N TRP A 15 11.25 -8.95 -1.29
CA TRP A 15 10.83 -10.23 -1.83
C TRP A 15 9.33 -10.28 -2.15
N GLY A 16 8.49 -9.71 -1.28
CA GLY A 16 7.06 -9.56 -1.53
C GLY A 16 6.80 -8.71 -2.77
N ASP A 17 7.41 -7.54 -2.84
CA ASP A 17 7.17 -6.55 -3.91
C ASP A 17 7.71 -7.00 -5.26
N VAL A 18 8.85 -7.71 -5.31
CA VAL A 18 9.33 -8.37 -6.54
C VAL A 18 8.31 -9.37 -7.05
N GLY A 19 7.66 -10.13 -6.14
CA GLY A 19 6.56 -11.01 -6.49
C GLY A 19 5.35 -10.26 -7.04
N LEU A 20 5.00 -9.11 -6.44
CA LEU A 20 3.91 -8.25 -6.89
C LEU A 20 4.18 -7.69 -8.29
N VAL A 21 5.36 -7.11 -8.51
CA VAL A 21 5.82 -6.58 -9.81
C VAL A 21 5.85 -7.68 -10.87
N SER A 22 6.42 -8.84 -10.56
CA SER A 22 6.45 -9.98 -11.50
C SER A 22 5.03 -10.45 -11.84
N GLY A 23 4.15 -10.60 -10.85
CA GLY A 23 2.76 -11.02 -11.06
C GLY A 23 2.01 -10.03 -11.94
N THR A 24 2.17 -8.72 -11.69
CA THR A 24 1.58 -7.68 -12.53
C THR A 24 2.16 -7.67 -13.95
N TRP A 25 3.47 -7.84 -14.09
CA TRP A 25 4.12 -7.92 -15.40
C TRP A 25 3.56 -9.06 -16.25
N LYS A 26 3.40 -10.24 -15.62
CA LYS A 26 2.81 -11.47 -16.19
C LYS A 26 1.28 -11.43 -16.32
N ARG A 27 0.62 -10.38 -15.82
CA ARG A 27 -0.86 -10.23 -15.78
C ARG A 27 -1.59 -11.26 -14.90
N GLU A 28 -0.87 -11.84 -13.96
CA GLU A 28 -1.47 -12.67 -12.89
C GLU A 28 -2.06 -11.79 -11.77
N ILE A 29 -1.63 -10.53 -11.69
CA ILE A 29 -2.12 -9.53 -10.76
C ILE A 29 -2.62 -8.31 -11.55
N VAL A 30 -3.83 -7.84 -11.22
CA VAL A 30 -4.44 -6.66 -11.84
C VAL A 30 -4.53 -5.54 -10.82
N LEU A 31 -3.79 -4.46 -11.04
CA LEU A 31 -3.65 -3.36 -10.08
C LEU A 31 -4.85 -2.39 -10.10
N HIS A 32 -5.19 -1.79 -8.97
CA HIS A 32 -6.17 -0.71 -8.93
C HIS A 32 -5.51 0.66 -9.17
N LYS A 33 -5.84 1.34 -10.27
CA LYS A 33 -5.09 2.52 -10.76
C LYS A 33 -5.00 3.66 -9.75
N PHE A 34 -6.13 4.04 -9.13
CA PHE A 34 -6.14 5.16 -8.18
C PHE A 34 -5.46 4.82 -6.86
N THR A 35 -5.43 3.55 -6.48
CA THR A 35 -4.68 3.11 -5.28
C THR A 35 -3.20 3.38 -5.46
N TRP A 36 -2.65 3.04 -6.63
CA TRP A 36 -1.21 3.25 -6.88
C TRP A 36 -0.83 4.71 -7.08
N ILE A 37 -1.76 5.57 -7.50
CA ILE A 37 -1.54 7.03 -7.45
C ILE A 37 -1.36 7.47 -6.00
N ILE A 38 -2.32 7.12 -5.14
CA ILE A 38 -2.31 7.52 -3.73
C ILE A 38 -1.08 6.95 -3.03
N PHE A 39 -0.82 5.64 -3.16
CA PHE A 39 0.33 4.97 -2.55
C PHE A 39 1.67 5.53 -3.00
N SER A 40 1.78 6.02 -4.24
CA SER A 40 3.01 6.68 -4.70
C SER A 40 3.22 8.04 -4.04
N LEU A 41 2.14 8.82 -3.90
CA LEU A 41 2.17 10.13 -3.25
C LEU A 41 2.44 10.02 -1.75
N THR A 42 1.75 9.12 -1.06
CA THR A 42 1.92 8.89 0.39
C THR A 42 3.27 8.26 0.70
N ALA A 43 3.79 7.36 -0.14
CA ALA A 43 5.13 6.79 0.05
C ALA A 43 6.23 7.85 0.00
N TRP A 44 6.09 8.87 -0.85
CA TRP A 44 6.97 10.03 -0.84
C TRP A 44 6.91 10.77 0.50
N VAL A 45 5.71 11.03 1.01
CA VAL A 45 5.52 11.72 2.31
C VAL A 45 6.08 10.90 3.46
N PHE A 46 5.80 9.59 3.51
CA PHE A 46 6.39 8.69 4.50
C PHE A 46 7.92 8.71 4.45
N LEU A 47 8.52 8.58 3.26
CA LEU A 47 9.97 8.67 3.11
C LEU A 47 10.50 10.00 3.65
N ARG A 48 9.87 11.12 3.29
CA ARG A 48 10.30 12.44 3.76
C ARG A 48 10.24 12.56 5.28
N SER A 49 9.13 12.17 5.90
CA SER A 49 8.97 12.19 7.36
C SER A 49 10.05 11.37 8.06
N GLN A 50 10.41 10.21 7.51
CA GLN A 50 11.41 9.32 8.12
C GLN A 50 12.84 9.86 7.98
N LEU A 51 13.13 10.58 6.88
CA LEU A 51 14.38 11.31 6.71
C LEU A 51 14.47 12.49 7.68
N ASP A 52 13.39 13.27 7.84
CA ASP A 52 13.34 14.41 8.76
C ASP A 52 13.45 13.98 10.24
N LEU A 53 12.96 12.77 10.59
CA LEU A 53 13.10 12.16 11.92
C LEU A 53 14.48 11.50 12.16
N GLY A 54 15.40 11.52 11.19
CA GLY A 54 16.76 11.01 11.34
C GLY A 54 16.87 9.49 11.46
N MET A 55 15.89 8.74 10.99
CA MET A 55 15.86 7.28 11.14
C MET A 55 17.04 6.60 10.41
N SER A 56 17.81 5.77 11.12
CA SER A 56 19.05 5.19 10.59
C SER A 56 18.83 4.03 9.61
N TRP A 57 18.16 2.96 10.04
CA TRP A 57 18.01 1.72 9.24
C TRP A 57 16.65 1.59 8.55
N GLY A 58 15.57 2.11 9.16
CA GLY A 58 14.24 2.05 8.55
C GLY A 58 14.08 2.91 7.30
N LYS A 59 14.97 3.90 7.05
CA LYS A 59 14.93 4.70 5.82
C LYS A 59 15.03 3.85 4.54
N LEU A 60 15.78 2.75 4.55
CA LEU A 60 15.91 1.86 3.38
C LEU A 60 14.59 1.17 3.03
N PHE A 61 13.79 0.84 4.04
CA PHE A 61 12.44 0.29 3.87
C PHE A 61 11.54 1.30 3.14
N PHE A 62 11.54 2.56 3.57
CA PHE A 62 10.72 3.60 2.94
C PHE A 62 11.24 4.03 1.57
N ILE A 63 12.56 4.06 1.34
CA ILE A 63 13.15 4.27 0.01
C ILE A 63 12.65 3.19 -0.96
N TRP A 64 12.71 1.93 -0.54
CA TRP A 64 12.25 0.82 -1.36
C TRP A 64 10.75 0.91 -1.66
N ILE A 65 9.90 1.17 -0.65
CA ILE A 65 8.46 1.35 -0.83
C ILE A 65 8.16 2.46 -1.84
N PHE A 66 8.85 3.60 -1.72
CA PHE A 66 8.66 4.70 -2.67
C PHE A 66 9.00 4.28 -4.10
N VAL A 67 10.17 3.67 -4.32
CA VAL A 67 10.59 3.22 -5.64
C VAL A 67 9.62 2.20 -6.24
N VAL A 68 9.22 1.20 -5.46
CA VAL A 68 8.36 0.14 -5.99
C VAL A 68 6.93 0.61 -6.24
N ASN A 69 6.41 1.55 -5.45
CA ASN A 69 5.11 2.17 -5.71
C ASN A 69 5.09 2.93 -7.03
N LEU A 70 6.18 3.63 -7.40
CA LEU A 70 6.29 4.28 -8.71
C LEU A 70 6.30 3.26 -9.85
N VAL A 71 6.99 2.12 -9.68
CA VAL A 71 6.98 1.03 -10.66
C VAL A 71 5.57 0.45 -10.82
N LEU A 72 4.88 0.17 -9.72
CA LEU A 72 3.53 -0.40 -9.72
C LEU A 72 2.50 0.59 -10.25
N LEU A 73 2.66 1.89 -9.98
CA LEU A 73 1.88 2.95 -10.61
C LEU A 73 2.05 2.91 -12.14
N ALA A 74 3.30 2.92 -12.63
CA ALA A 74 3.56 2.84 -14.07
C ALA A 74 2.96 1.57 -14.70
N LEU A 75 3.08 0.43 -14.01
CA LEU A 75 2.49 -0.83 -14.46
C LEU A 75 0.97 -0.80 -14.46
N SER A 76 0.31 -0.15 -13.49
CA SER A 76 -1.14 -0.06 -13.42
C SER A 76 -1.78 0.67 -14.62
N TYR A 77 -1.03 1.57 -15.26
CA TYR A 77 -1.44 2.26 -16.50
C TYR A 77 -0.92 1.59 -17.78
N THR A 78 -0.11 0.54 -17.67
CA THR A 78 0.35 -0.22 -18.83
C THR A 78 -0.75 -1.17 -19.31
N ARG A 79 -1.00 -1.23 -20.63
CA ARG A 79 -2.15 -1.94 -21.24
C ARG A 79 -2.43 -3.33 -20.63
N GLY A 80 -3.62 -3.44 -20.03
CA GLY A 80 -4.18 -4.69 -19.48
C GLY A 80 -3.69 -5.08 -18.09
N ARG A 81 -3.03 -4.18 -17.35
CA ARG A 81 -2.46 -4.48 -16.02
C ARG A 81 -3.09 -3.72 -14.86
N GLY A 82 -4.05 -2.84 -15.14
CA GLY A 82 -4.80 -2.16 -14.10
C GLY A 82 -6.26 -1.89 -14.45
N THR A 83 -7.07 -1.80 -13.40
CA THR A 83 -8.51 -1.60 -13.39
C THR A 83 -8.91 -0.43 -12.49
N GLY A 84 -10.18 -0.07 -12.52
CA GLY A 84 -10.78 0.99 -11.71
C GLY A 84 -10.45 2.41 -12.18
N GLY A 85 -11.01 3.37 -11.46
CA GLY A 85 -10.97 4.81 -11.71
C GLY A 85 -12.16 5.36 -12.50
N ALA A 86 -13.11 4.50 -12.88
CA ALA A 86 -14.30 4.87 -13.64
C ALA A 86 -15.52 5.14 -12.75
N ASP A 87 -15.52 4.66 -11.51
CA ASP A 87 -16.65 4.82 -10.62
C ASP A 87 -16.64 6.19 -9.91
N GLY A 88 -17.83 6.73 -9.65
CA GLY A 88 -17.98 8.01 -8.96
C GLY A 88 -17.40 8.01 -7.54
N TRP A 89 -17.57 6.90 -6.82
CA TRP A 89 -17.05 6.76 -5.46
C TRP A 89 -15.51 6.68 -5.42
N GLU A 90 -14.88 6.04 -6.41
CA GLU A 90 -13.41 5.96 -6.53
C GLU A 90 -12.81 7.34 -6.79
N ARG A 91 -13.46 8.13 -7.66
CA ARG A 91 -13.08 9.53 -7.89
C ARG A 91 -13.24 10.39 -6.65
N ALA A 92 -14.32 10.20 -5.88
CA ALA A 92 -14.51 10.90 -4.62
C ALA A 92 -13.44 10.51 -3.60
N ALA A 93 -13.11 9.22 -3.47
CA ALA A 93 -12.05 8.74 -2.59
C ALA A 93 -10.68 9.32 -2.98
N LEU A 94 -10.36 9.36 -4.27
CA LEU A 94 -9.15 10.01 -4.78
C LEU A 94 -9.13 11.50 -4.44
N LEU A 95 -10.24 12.21 -4.66
CA LEU A 95 -10.33 13.64 -4.34
C LEU A 95 -10.10 13.90 -2.85
N VAL A 96 -10.74 13.12 -1.97
CA VAL A 96 -10.55 13.24 -0.52
C VAL A 96 -9.10 12.94 -0.14
N ALA A 97 -8.48 11.90 -0.72
CA ALA A 97 -7.07 11.60 -0.47
C ALA A 97 -6.14 12.74 -0.92
N LEU A 98 -6.39 13.35 -2.07
CA LEU A 98 -5.64 14.51 -2.55
C LEU A 98 -5.85 15.75 -1.68
N ILE A 99 -7.07 15.99 -1.17
CA ILE A 99 -7.33 17.07 -0.20
C ILE A 99 -6.59 16.79 1.11
N SER A 100 -6.64 15.56 1.64
CA SER A 100 -5.88 15.17 2.83
C SER A 100 -4.38 15.41 2.65
N LEU A 101 -3.82 15.06 1.48
CA LEU A 101 -2.45 15.40 1.15
C LEU A 101 -2.24 16.90 1.02
N GLY A 102 -3.16 17.68 0.46
CA GLY A 102 -3.04 19.14 0.42
C GLY A 102 -2.99 19.78 1.82
N LEU A 103 -3.72 19.22 2.79
CA LEU A 103 -3.75 19.69 4.17
C LEU A 103 -2.44 19.46 4.93
N LEU A 104 -1.48 18.71 4.39
CA LEU A 104 -0.16 18.58 5.02
C LEU A 104 0.62 19.90 4.99
N PHE A 105 0.35 20.77 4.02
CA PHE A 105 1.06 22.05 3.86
C PHE A 105 0.53 23.17 4.77
N THR A 106 -0.60 22.96 5.45
CA THR A 106 -1.23 24.00 6.29
C THR A 106 -0.84 23.93 7.75
N SER A 107 -0.11 22.89 8.18
CA SER A 107 0.21 22.64 9.58
C SER A 107 1.70 22.51 9.81
N LEU A 108 2.16 23.03 10.95
CA LEU A 108 3.55 22.90 11.42
C LEU A 108 3.77 21.65 12.29
N SER A 109 2.72 20.86 12.55
CA SER A 109 2.80 19.67 13.42
C SER A 109 3.13 18.40 12.62
N PRO A 110 4.23 17.69 12.94
CA PRO A 110 4.56 16.39 12.33
C PRO A 110 3.45 15.35 12.45
N LEU A 111 2.76 15.31 13.60
CA LEU A 111 1.64 14.41 13.84
C LEU A 111 0.47 14.68 12.89
N TRP A 112 0.17 15.94 12.59
CA TRP A 112 -0.91 16.29 11.66
C TRP A 112 -0.60 15.82 10.24
N ALA A 113 0.61 16.09 9.75
CA ALA A 113 1.06 15.62 8.45
C ALA A 113 1.00 14.09 8.33
N LEU A 114 1.38 13.38 9.39
CA LEU A 114 1.33 11.93 9.47
C LEU A 114 -0.11 11.40 9.42
N LEU A 115 -1.03 11.99 10.19
CA LEU A 115 -2.45 11.59 10.18
C LEU A 115 -3.08 11.82 8.80
N CYS A 116 -2.87 12.99 8.19
CA CYS A 116 -3.33 13.27 6.83
C CYS A 116 -2.80 12.25 5.81
N THR A 117 -1.52 11.87 5.93
CA THR A 117 -0.89 10.89 5.05
C THR A 117 -1.50 9.51 5.21
N VAL A 118 -1.67 9.04 6.45
CA VAL A 118 -2.28 7.73 6.75
C VAL A 118 -3.74 7.69 6.30
N THR A 119 -4.51 8.77 6.51
CA THR A 119 -5.89 8.86 6.02
C THR A 119 -5.94 8.75 4.50
N ALA A 120 -5.10 9.48 3.78
CA ALA A 120 -5.01 9.37 2.33
C ALA A 120 -4.67 7.93 1.91
N ASP A 121 -3.69 7.31 2.57
CA ASP A 121 -3.25 5.94 2.25
C ASP A 121 -4.38 4.92 2.48
N ILE A 122 -5.12 5.03 3.58
CA ILE A 122 -6.29 4.18 3.87
C ILE A 122 -7.34 4.28 2.75
N LEU A 123 -7.61 5.48 2.23
CA LEU A 123 -8.54 5.64 1.10
C LEU A 123 -8.03 4.92 -0.16
N GLY A 124 -6.72 4.98 -0.40
CA GLY A 124 -6.04 4.17 -1.43
C GLY A 124 -6.25 2.67 -1.22
N ALA A 125 -5.98 2.20 0.00
CA ALA A 125 -6.10 0.79 0.39
C ALA A 125 -7.53 0.26 0.25
N VAL A 126 -8.54 1.04 0.66
CA VAL A 126 -9.95 0.67 0.56
C VAL A 126 -10.31 0.27 -0.88
N MET A 127 -9.81 0.98 -1.88
CA MET A 127 -10.12 0.63 -3.28
C MET A 127 -9.52 -0.73 -3.69
N SER A 128 -8.27 -1.01 -3.33
CA SER A 128 -7.67 -2.34 -3.55
C SER A 128 -8.38 -3.43 -2.75
N VAL A 129 -8.75 -3.15 -1.51
CA VAL A 129 -9.50 -4.08 -0.65
C VAL A 129 -10.86 -4.40 -1.25
N VAL A 130 -11.62 -3.40 -1.70
CA VAL A 130 -12.93 -3.58 -2.33
C VAL A 130 -12.80 -4.39 -3.62
N LYS A 131 -11.81 -4.07 -4.47
CA LYS A 131 -11.52 -4.85 -5.68
C LYS A 131 -11.25 -6.32 -5.35
N THR A 132 -10.29 -6.59 -4.47
CA THR A 132 -9.90 -7.96 -4.09
C THR A 132 -10.97 -8.67 -3.26
N TRP A 133 -11.85 -7.91 -2.59
CA TRP A 133 -13.02 -8.45 -1.92
C TRP A 133 -14.00 -9.09 -2.91
N HIS A 134 -14.26 -8.40 -4.01
CA HIS A 134 -15.17 -8.85 -5.06
C HIS A 134 -14.54 -9.92 -5.95
N ASP A 135 -13.29 -9.71 -6.39
CA ASP A 135 -12.55 -10.64 -7.22
C ASP A 135 -11.14 -10.93 -6.66
N PRO A 136 -11.01 -11.97 -5.80
CA PRO A 136 -9.72 -12.35 -5.23
C PRO A 136 -8.76 -12.93 -6.28
N THR A 137 -9.23 -13.32 -7.47
CA THR A 137 -8.36 -13.87 -8.53
C THR A 137 -7.46 -12.82 -9.17
N THR A 138 -7.75 -11.54 -8.92
CA THR A 138 -6.92 -10.42 -9.38
C THR A 138 -5.62 -10.23 -8.58
N GLU A 139 -5.37 -11.06 -7.57
CA GLU A 139 -4.22 -10.97 -6.65
C GLU A 139 -3.59 -12.32 -6.38
N ILE A 140 -2.29 -12.33 -6.07
CA ILE A 140 -1.57 -13.51 -5.57
C ILE A 140 -1.35 -13.33 -4.06
N PRO A 141 -1.64 -14.33 -3.19
CA PRO A 141 -1.51 -14.16 -1.74
C PRO A 141 -0.06 -14.00 -1.24
N GLN A 142 0.89 -14.66 -1.92
CA GLN A 142 2.28 -14.79 -1.45
C GLN A 142 3.05 -13.46 -1.35
N PRO A 143 2.97 -12.53 -2.33
CA PRO A 143 3.49 -11.16 -2.18
C PRO A 143 3.02 -10.47 -0.90
N TRP A 144 1.71 -10.48 -0.62
CA TRP A 144 1.11 -9.82 0.52
C TRP A 144 1.53 -10.45 1.86
N MET A 145 1.60 -11.79 1.94
CA MET A 145 2.09 -12.49 3.13
C MET A 145 3.52 -12.06 3.49
N ARG A 146 4.39 -11.98 2.47
CA ARG A 146 5.79 -11.54 2.65
C ARG A 146 5.88 -10.06 3.05
N GLY A 147 5.03 -9.21 2.47
CA GLY A 147 4.86 -7.82 2.89
C GLY A 147 4.50 -7.72 4.38
N ALA A 148 3.50 -8.48 4.83
CA ALA A 148 3.07 -8.49 6.22
C ALA A 148 4.20 -8.92 7.17
N ILE A 149 4.97 -9.96 6.83
CA ILE A 149 6.15 -10.38 7.61
C ILE A 149 7.21 -9.27 7.66
N GLY A 150 7.47 -8.60 6.53
CA GLY A 150 8.39 -7.46 6.47
C GLY A 150 7.93 -6.30 7.36
N SER A 151 6.64 -5.97 7.31
CA SER A 151 6.03 -4.91 8.12
C SER A 151 6.02 -5.22 9.61
N PHE A 152 5.82 -6.49 10.00
CA PHE A 152 5.97 -6.96 11.38
C PHE A 152 7.39 -6.74 11.91
N PHE A 153 8.41 -7.14 11.15
CA PHE A 153 9.80 -6.87 11.54
C PHE A 153 10.11 -5.37 11.56
N SER A 154 9.54 -4.58 10.63
CA SER A 154 9.70 -3.13 10.61
C SER A 154 9.14 -2.49 11.89
N LEU A 155 7.97 -2.96 12.35
CA LEU A 155 7.37 -2.51 13.60
C LEU A 155 8.25 -2.82 14.83
N ILE A 156 8.86 -4.01 14.90
CA ILE A 156 9.81 -4.36 15.97
C ILE A 156 11.08 -3.51 15.86
N ALA A 157 11.56 -3.25 14.64
CA ALA A 157 12.78 -2.48 14.38
C ALA A 157 12.67 -1.01 14.83
N VAL A 158 11.45 -0.48 15.00
CA VAL A 158 11.21 0.85 15.60
C VAL A 158 11.86 0.95 16.99
N GLY A 159 11.85 -0.13 17.78
CA GLY A 159 12.55 -0.20 19.07
C GLY A 159 12.06 0.77 20.15
N SER A 160 10.91 1.42 19.94
CA SER A 160 10.29 2.37 20.87
C SER A 160 8.76 2.30 20.81
N LEU A 161 8.08 2.74 21.87
CA LEU A 161 6.62 2.88 21.90
C LEU A 161 6.13 4.24 21.40
N ASN A 162 6.93 4.91 20.56
CA ASN A 162 6.55 6.19 19.96
C ASN A 162 5.51 5.94 18.86
N PHE A 163 4.29 6.43 19.08
CA PHE A 163 3.16 6.28 18.17
C PHE A 163 3.47 6.75 16.75
N GLU A 164 4.18 7.86 16.59
CA GLU A 164 4.51 8.45 15.28
C GLU A 164 5.43 7.54 14.46
N LEU A 165 6.33 6.82 15.13
CA LEU A 165 7.23 5.87 14.47
C LEU A 165 6.55 4.52 14.19
N MET A 166 5.58 4.13 15.01
CA MET A 166 4.90 2.84 14.91
C MET A 166 3.75 2.82 13.89
N ILE A 167 3.06 3.95 13.68
CA ILE A 167 1.81 3.96 12.90
C ILE A 167 1.99 3.48 11.46
N GLY A 168 3.10 3.85 10.80
CA GLY A 168 3.39 3.43 9.42
C GLY A 168 3.57 1.91 9.30
N PRO A 169 4.55 1.31 10.00
CA PRO A 169 4.74 -0.14 10.00
C PRO A 169 3.51 -0.93 10.48
N ALA A 170 2.79 -0.42 11.48
CA ALA A 170 1.57 -1.07 11.97
C ALA A 170 0.46 -1.06 10.89
N TYR A 171 0.28 0.07 10.20
CA TYR A 171 -0.66 0.18 9.09
C TYR A 171 -0.31 -0.80 7.95
N PHE A 172 0.96 -0.85 7.52
CA PHE A 172 1.37 -1.77 6.47
C PHE A 172 1.18 -3.23 6.87
N LEU A 173 1.44 -3.59 8.13
CA LEU A 173 1.17 -4.93 8.65
C LEU A 173 -0.31 -5.30 8.52
N LEU A 174 -1.21 -4.39 8.91
CA LEU A 174 -2.65 -4.62 8.82
C LEU A 174 -3.12 -4.71 7.37
N PHE A 175 -2.66 -3.81 6.51
CA PHE A 175 -3.05 -3.80 5.09
C PHE A 175 -2.54 -5.05 4.35
N ASP A 176 -1.25 -5.36 4.45
CA ASP A 176 -0.65 -6.52 3.79
C ASP A 176 -1.27 -7.83 4.32
N GLY A 177 -1.52 -7.91 5.63
CA GLY A 177 -2.19 -9.06 6.25
C GLY A 177 -3.64 -9.22 5.77
N LEU A 178 -4.36 -8.11 5.64
CA LEU A 178 -5.71 -8.11 5.08
C LEU A 178 -5.70 -8.55 3.61
N MET A 179 -4.84 -7.98 2.78
CA MET A 179 -4.72 -8.33 1.36
C MET A 179 -4.32 -9.80 1.17
N TRP A 180 -3.41 -10.32 1.99
CA TRP A 180 -3.07 -11.74 2.00
C TRP A 180 -4.29 -12.61 2.27
N TRP A 181 -5.03 -12.31 3.34
CA TRP A 181 -6.25 -13.04 3.67
C TRP A 181 -7.27 -12.94 2.55
N LEU A 182 -7.47 -11.75 1.99
CA LEU A 182 -8.44 -11.51 0.92
C LEU A 182 -8.13 -12.33 -0.32
N ALA A 183 -6.88 -12.30 -0.78
CA ALA A 183 -6.39 -13.00 -1.96
C ALA A 183 -6.37 -14.53 -1.75
N ALA A 184 -6.20 -15.02 -0.52
CA ALA A 184 -6.20 -16.44 -0.22
C ALA A 184 -7.60 -17.09 -0.24
N ARG A 185 -8.67 -16.29 -0.33
CA ARG A 185 -10.05 -16.80 -0.36
C ARG A 185 -10.39 -17.40 -1.72
N LYS A 186 -11.29 -18.38 -1.71
CA LYS A 186 -11.85 -18.94 -2.95
C LYS A 186 -12.67 -17.87 -3.69
N PRO A 187 -12.69 -17.89 -5.04
CA PRO A 187 -13.55 -17.00 -5.82
C PRO A 187 -15.01 -17.15 -5.41
N ARG A 188 -15.75 -16.04 -5.37
CA ARG A 188 -17.21 -16.13 -5.20
C ARG A 188 -17.81 -16.78 -6.44
N PRO A 189 -18.82 -17.67 -6.28
CA PRO A 189 -19.59 -18.16 -7.41
C PRO A 189 -20.11 -16.99 -8.25
N SER A 190 -19.98 -17.08 -9.57
CA SER A 190 -20.44 -16.05 -10.52
C SER A 190 -21.92 -15.70 -10.38
N SER A 191 -22.73 -16.61 -9.82
CA SER A 191 -24.16 -16.41 -9.52
C SER A 191 -24.44 -15.38 -8.42
N LEU A 192 -23.43 -14.95 -7.66
CA LEU A 192 -23.55 -13.93 -6.60
C LEU A 192 -22.90 -12.60 -6.99
N MET A 193 -22.38 -12.48 -8.22
CA MET A 193 -21.82 -11.21 -8.70
C MET A 193 -22.94 -10.38 -9.37
N PRO A 194 -23.03 -9.07 -9.09
CA PRO A 194 -23.88 -8.19 -9.87
C PRO A 194 -23.47 -8.28 -11.34
N VAL A 195 -24.44 -8.49 -12.24
CA VAL A 195 -24.19 -8.45 -13.68
C VAL A 195 -23.66 -7.04 -13.99
N PRO A 196 -22.46 -6.89 -14.61
CA PRO A 196 -21.97 -5.58 -15.00
C PRO A 196 -23.00 -4.92 -15.91
N THR A 197 -23.59 -3.82 -15.46
CA THR A 197 -24.41 -2.98 -16.32
C THR A 197 -23.45 -2.34 -17.32
N GLU A 198 -23.52 -2.74 -18.59
CA GLU A 198 -22.82 -2.04 -19.66
C GLU A 198 -23.28 -0.58 -19.63
N SER A 199 -22.34 0.34 -19.42
CA SER A 199 -22.52 1.79 -19.49
C SER A 199 -21.56 2.39 -20.51
#